data_AF-A0A8S2ZDW7-F1
#
_entry.id   AF-A0A8S2ZDW7-F1
#
_cell.length_a   1.000
_cell.length_b   1.000
_cell.length_c   1.000
_cell.angle_alpha   90.00
_cell.angle_beta   90.00
_cell.angle_gamma   90.00
#
_symmetry.space_group_name_H-M   'P 1'
#
loop_
_entity.id
_entity.type
_entity.pdbx_description
1 polymer ?
#
loop_
_entity_poly.entity_id
_entity_poly.type
_entity_poly.pdbx_seq_one_letter_code
_entity_poly.pdbx_strand_id
1 'polypeptide(L)' 'GGSPFGNRQEHRGKNLVHQLAVSLEELYNGAVRKLALQKNVVCDKCEGRGGKKGAVSKCTTC' A
#
# COMPACT_ATOMS: atom_id res chain seq x y z
N GLY A 1 26.88 -15.81 19.48
CA GLY A 1 25.60 -15.35 20.04
C GLY A 1 24.97 -14.40 19.05
N GLY A 2 23.83 -14.78 18.46
CA GLY A 2 23.09 -13.92 17.54
C GLY A 2 22.11 -13.06 18.33
N SER A 3 22.18 -11.74 18.15
CA SER A 3 21.29 -10.79 18.82
C SER A 3 19.82 -11.02 18.41
N PRO A 4 18.87 -11.16 19.36
CA PRO A 4 17.46 -11.47 19.07
C PRO A 4 16.63 -10.30 18.49
N PHE A 5 17.28 -9.19 18.11
CA PHE A 5 16.62 -8.01 17.54
C PHE A 5 16.85 -7.95 16.03
N GLY A 6 16.31 -8.95 15.32
CA GLY A 6 16.19 -8.87 13.86
C GLY A 6 15.27 -7.71 13.51
N ASN A 7 15.79 -6.74 12.75
CA ASN A 7 15.02 -5.62 12.22
C ASN A 7 13.67 -6.10 11.68
N ARG A 8 12.58 -5.53 12.21
CA ARG A 8 11.22 -5.75 11.72
C ARG A 8 11.17 -5.27 10.27
N GLN A 9 11.38 -6.18 9.34
CA GLN A 9 11.41 -5.86 7.92
C GLN A 9 9.98 -5.46 7.52
N GLU A 10 9.80 -4.22 7.06
CA GLU A 10 8.51 -3.78 6.54
C GLU A 10 8.16 -4.60 5.29
N HIS A 11 7.04 -5.33 5.37
CA HIS A 11 6.52 -6.05 4.22
C HIS A 11 6.00 -5.04 3.19
N ARG A 12 6.67 -4.98 2.04
CA ARG A 12 6.22 -4.16 0.91
C ARG A 12 4.89 -4.71 0.37
N GLY A 13 3.97 -3.81 0.05
CA GLY A 13 2.70 -4.15 -0.59
C GLY A 13 2.88 -4.72 -2.00
N LYS A 14 1.82 -5.32 -2.54
CA LYS A 14 1.79 -5.84 -3.91
C LYS A 14 1.80 -4.69 -4.93
N ASN A 15 2.47 -4.90 -6.06
CA ASN A 15 2.45 -3.94 -7.17
C ASN A 15 1.11 -3.97 -7.92
N LEU A 16 0.68 -2.80 -8.43
CA LEU A 16 -0.48 -2.66 -9.32
C LEU A 16 0.02 -2.25 -10.71
N VAL A 17 -0.29 -3.05 -11.73
CA VAL A 17 0.05 -2.76 -13.13
C VAL A 17 -1.21 -2.32 -13.86
N HIS A 18 -1.19 -1.11 -14.43
CA HIS A 18 -2.26 -0.59 -15.27
C HIS A 18 -1.71 -0.33 -16.68
N GLN A 19 -2.21 -1.07 -17.66
CA GLN A 19 -1.77 -0.93 -19.04
C GLN A 19 -2.48 0.26 -19.70
N LEU A 20 -1.70 1.14 -20.33
CA LEU A 20 -2.19 2.30 -21.04
C LEU A 20 -2.04 2.07 -22.55
N ALA A 21 -3.16 2.00 -23.26
CA ALA A 21 -3.14 1.94 -24.72
C ALA A 21 -2.78 3.33 -25.28
N VAL A 22 -1.73 3.41 -26.09
CA VAL A 22 -1.24 4.66 -26.69
C VAL A 22 -1.17 4.53 -28.21
N SER A 23 -1.40 5.64 -28.90
CA SER A 23 -1.14 5.76 -30.33
C SER A 23 0.30 6.24 -30.59
N LEU A 24 0.81 6.04 -31.82
CA LEU A 24 2.13 6.53 -32.22
C LEU A 24 2.24 8.06 -32.15
N GLU A 25 1.15 8.75 -32.48
CA GLU A 25 1.09 10.21 -32.44
C GLU A 25 1.20 10.75 -31.01
N GLU A 26 0.51 10.14 -30.05
CA GLU A 26 0.63 10.49 -28.63
C GLU A 26 2.02 10.18 -28.06
N LEU A 27 2.69 9.15 -28.60
CA LEU A 27 4.06 8.82 -28.26
C LEU A 27 5.05 9.85 -28.81
N TYR A 28 4.76 10.40 -30.00
CA TYR A 28 5.61 11.39 -30.68
C TYR A 28 5.43 12.81 -30.13
N ASN A 29 4.18 13.27 -29.97
CA ASN A 29 3.86 14.62 -29.52
C ASN A 29 3.77 14.74 -27.99
N GLY A 30 3.68 13.60 -27.29
CA GLY A 30 3.37 13.55 -25.86
C GLY A 30 1.86 13.69 -25.58
N ALA A 31 1.41 13.09 -24.49
CA ALA A 31 0.02 13.18 -24.03
C ALA A 31 -0.05 13.20 -22.50
N VAL A 32 -1.01 13.96 -21.94
CA VAL A 32 -1.28 14.00 -20.50
C VAL A 32 -2.61 13.30 -20.23
N ARG A 33 -2.60 12.24 -19.42
CA ARG A 33 -3.79 11.47 -19.04
C ARG A 33 -3.93 11.37 -17.53
N LYS A 34 -5.14 11.59 -17.02
CA LYS A 34 -5.44 11.46 -15.59
C LYS A 34 -5.79 10.01 -15.27
N LEU A 35 -4.98 9.38 -14.44
CA LEU A 35 -5.21 8.02 -13.94
C LEU A 35 -5.92 8.09 -12.58
N ALA A 36 -7.12 7.51 -12.50
CA ALA A 36 -7.79 7.28 -11.23
C ALA A 36 -7.36 5.91 -10.68
N LEU A 37 -6.49 5.90 -9.68
CA LEU A 37 -6.01 4.68 -9.04
C LEU A 37 -6.68 4.51 -7.67
N GLN A 38 -7.28 3.35 -7.44
CA GLN A 38 -7.72 2.95 -6.10
C GLN A 38 -6.57 2.18 -5.42
N LYS A 39 -6.10 2.72 -4.30
CA LYS A 39 -5.11 2.05 -3.43
C LYS A 39 -5.64 1.96 -2.01
N ASN A 40 -5.21 0.94 -1.29
CA ASN A 40 -5.46 0.86 0.14
C ASN A 40 -4.59 1.89 0.86
N VAL A 41 -5.20 2.67 1.75
CA VAL A 41 -4.52 3.63 2.62
C VAL A 41 -4.83 3.29 4.07
N VAL A 42 -3.96 3.74 4.98
CA VAL A 42 -4.22 3.62 6.41
C VAL A 42 -5.47 4.43 6.75
N CYS A 43 -6.42 3.80 7.45
CA CYS A 43 -7.64 4.48 7.85
C CYS A 43 -7.33 5.56 8.89
N ASP A 44 -7.66 6.82 8.58
CA ASP A 44 -7.39 7.97 9.47
C ASP A 44 -8.16 7.86 10.80
N LYS A 45 -9.38 7.32 10.78
CA LYS A 45 -10.23 7.23 11.97
C LYS A 45 -9.66 6.29 13.04
N CYS A 46 -9.04 5.20 12.62
CA CYS A 46 -8.46 4.21 13.55
C CYS A 46 -6.94 4.19 13.54
N GLU A 47 -6.28 5.01 12.71
CA GLU A 47 -4.83 5.09 12.57
C GLU A 47 -4.23 3.70 12.25
N GLY A 48 -4.94 2.89 11.47
CA GLY A 48 -4.50 1.53 11.10
C GLY A 48 -4.61 0.46 12.19
N ARG A 49 -5.17 0.76 13.36
CA ARG A 49 -5.29 -0.21 14.47
C ARG A 49 -6.33 -1.30 14.25
N GLY A 50 -7.33 -1.05 13.41
CA GLY A 50 -8.44 -2.00 13.17
C GLY A 50 -9.56 -1.98 14.22
N GLY A 51 -9.55 -1.01 15.15
CA GLY A 51 -10.58 -0.86 16.18
C GLY A 51 -10.53 0.50 16.89
N LYS A 52 -11.43 0.73 17.86
CA LYS A 52 -11.41 1.93 18.72
C LYS A 52 -10.13 1.96 19.58
N LYS A 53 -9.74 3.15 20.07
CA LYS A 53 -8.58 3.29 20.97
C LYS A 53 -8.79 2.40 22.20
N GLY A 54 -7.84 1.52 22.49
CA GLY A 54 -7.89 0.59 23.64
C GLY A 54 -8.76 -0.66 23.46
N ALA A 55 -9.46 -0.81 22.34
CA ALA A 55 -10.34 -1.97 22.10
C ALA A 55 -9.65 -3.16 21.42
N VAL A 56 -8.43 -2.96 20.92
CA VAL A 56 -7.67 -4.01 20.21
C VAL A 56 -6.83 -4.78 21.22
N SER A 57 -7.12 -6.07 21.38
CA SER A 57 -6.34 -7.02 22.17
C SER A 57 -5.65 -8.03 21.26
N LYS A 58 -4.44 -8.45 21.62
CA LYS A 58 -3.79 -9.58 20.95
C LYS A 58 -4.49 -10.88 21.36
N CYS A 59 -4.69 -11.78 20.41
CA CYS A 59 -5.14 -13.12 20.73
C CYS A 59 -4.07 -13.80 21.61
N THR A 60 -4.49 -14.56 22.62
CA THR A 60 -3.57 -15.32 23.47
C THR A 60 -3.13 -16.63 22.80
N THR A 61 -3.82 -17.04 21.75
CA THR A 61 -3.65 -18.35 21.10
C THR A 61 -2.97 -18.24 19.73
N CYS A 62 -3.02 -17.08 19.06
CA CYS A 62 -2.40 -16.85 17.75
C CYS A 62 -1.71 -15.48 17.63
#